data_AF-A0A7S1L8R4-F1
#
_entry.id   AF-A0A7S1L8R4-F1
#
_cell.length_a   1.000
_cell.length_b   1.000
_cell.length_c   1.000
_cell.angle_alpha   90.00
_cell.angle_beta   90.00
_cell.angle_gamma   90.00
#
_symmetry.space_group_name_H-M   'P 1'
#
loop_
_entity.id
_entity.type
_entity.pdbx_description
1 polymer ?
#
loop_
_entity_poly.entity_id
_entity_poly.type
_entity_poly.pdbx_seq_one_letter_code
_entity_poly.pdbx_strand_id
1 'polypeptide(L)'
;MITIVRRFGLLAVFAAVACTLALAQTNDASRLVAIPNADRVWVNGHRWLNPLRVTPLGSLSDQNSFGSALAAAGDTWTQALCQADSDGDGFTNGEELGDPSCSWTPGATPSRTTDITNPGLWSSVPSQTYPSRAQTYPPASCTRLSGLPTAAAERAALDGDVPIPTYPGVSREAELASVRKPTTDDVFNDTVQGGCATTMTSLRNWHDGSTWGGSVPAAGTDVTVPAGDPVLITWCSVPDAGFGRITVPAGATLVLDDAPIHLRVKEIVVEGRLLAGGAACPVESPVTISFVAEKSESGFNNGLNVREAGVADLHGARRSVVWTRLKATADAGAEVVVLQDAVDWGSGDELVFATSIWRDTIENENEVRFVRARARSNATVLSLDRPLNFRHYGGHEYQSEVALVTRSILLRGGLTASAHLAGYGGHTWAVGRRATYRMVGVRAHRMGQRNVMARYPFHFHMMYEGGIGNYLQQCAVTNSYFRGYTIHGTNRTLVRKNVAYNTTGHTYYLEDGAEMLNTIEFNIAIKVNILGDPASGGAQDGETFDESDEAILPADHAASGFYLSNAHNWVRGNAASGGWAGYSFPVFDTSLKLSAHLGVVP
;
A
#
# COMPACT_ATOMS: atom_id res chain seq x y z
N MET A 1 -42.05 42.13 -27.91
CA MET A 1 -42.15 42.27 -26.44
C MET A 1 -42.23 40.89 -25.84
N ILE A 2 -41.13 40.40 -25.29
CA ILE A 2 -40.98 39.08 -24.69
C ILE A 2 -40.86 39.31 -23.18
N THR A 3 -41.85 38.86 -22.40
CA THR A 3 -41.70 38.70 -20.95
C THR A 3 -42.59 37.56 -20.46
N ILE A 4 -42.05 36.81 -19.48
CA ILE A 4 -42.70 35.87 -18.56
C ILE A 4 -42.93 34.44 -19.08
N VAL A 5 -41.90 33.59 -19.01
CA VAL A 5 -41.96 32.22 -18.44
C VAL A 5 -40.55 31.82 -17.99
N ARG A 6 -40.19 31.91 -16.70
CA ARG A 6 -39.08 31.16 -16.06
C ARG A 6 -39.08 31.40 -14.54
N ARG A 7 -39.94 30.70 -13.78
CA ARG A 7 -39.81 30.60 -12.29
C ARG A 7 -40.37 29.31 -11.64
N PHE A 8 -40.60 28.22 -12.38
CA PHE A 8 -41.08 26.96 -11.79
C PHE A 8 -40.06 25.80 -11.74
N GLY A 9 -38.84 25.96 -12.28
CA GLY A 9 -37.83 24.89 -12.30
C GLY A 9 -36.91 24.82 -11.07
N LEU A 10 -36.75 25.90 -10.30
CA LEU A 10 -35.75 25.95 -9.22
C LEU A 10 -36.24 25.37 -7.88
N LEU A 11 -37.55 25.41 -7.58
CA LEU A 11 -38.06 24.89 -6.30
C LEU A 11 -38.08 23.36 -6.24
N ALA A 12 -38.30 22.67 -7.37
CA ALA A 12 -38.36 21.21 -7.41
C ALA A 12 -36.97 20.55 -7.24
N VAL A 13 -35.92 21.20 -7.74
CA VAL A 13 -34.53 20.72 -7.61
C VAL A 13 -34.01 20.91 -6.18
N PHE A 14 -34.34 22.02 -5.53
CA PHE A 14 -34.00 22.21 -4.11
C PHE A 14 -34.77 21.26 -3.19
N ALA A 15 -36.04 20.95 -3.49
CA ALA A 15 -36.79 19.98 -2.71
C ALA A 15 -36.25 18.54 -2.88
N ALA A 16 -35.84 18.14 -4.09
CA ALA A 16 -35.28 16.81 -4.34
C ALA A 16 -33.88 16.63 -3.73
N VAL A 17 -33.01 17.64 -3.80
CA VAL A 17 -31.68 17.64 -3.17
C VAL A 17 -31.78 17.72 -1.64
N ALA A 18 -32.71 18.50 -1.09
CA ALA A 18 -32.97 18.51 0.34
C ALA A 18 -33.59 17.19 0.84
N CYS A 19 -34.40 16.52 0.01
CA CYS A 19 -35.01 15.23 0.36
C CYS A 19 -33.99 14.08 0.27
N THR A 20 -33.04 14.08 -0.68
CA THR A 20 -31.95 13.09 -0.73
C THR A 20 -30.89 13.30 0.34
N LEU A 21 -30.55 14.54 0.71
CA LEU A 21 -29.73 14.85 1.88
C LEU A 21 -30.43 14.47 3.20
N ALA A 22 -31.75 14.66 3.31
CA ALA A 22 -32.52 14.22 4.47
C ALA A 22 -32.60 12.68 4.56
N LEU A 23 -32.82 11.97 3.45
CA LEU A 23 -32.87 10.50 3.40
C LEU A 23 -31.49 9.85 3.67
N ALA A 24 -30.40 10.47 3.24
CA ALA A 24 -29.06 9.97 3.52
C ALA A 24 -28.60 10.26 4.96
N GLN A 25 -29.02 11.39 5.55
CA GLN A 25 -28.86 11.63 7.00
C GLN A 25 -29.68 10.65 7.86
N THR A 26 -30.82 10.15 7.36
CA THR A 26 -31.64 9.19 8.13
C THR A 26 -31.02 7.79 8.24
N ASN A 27 -30.19 7.35 7.29
CA ASN A 27 -29.55 6.04 7.35
C ASN A 27 -28.44 5.96 8.40
N ASP A 28 -27.51 6.92 8.45
CA ASP A 28 -26.47 6.92 9.49
C ASP A 28 -27.04 7.23 10.87
N ALA A 29 -28.04 8.12 10.98
CA ALA A 29 -28.68 8.39 12.26
C ALA A 29 -29.28 7.12 12.89
N SER A 30 -29.89 6.25 12.09
CA SER A 30 -30.43 4.97 12.57
C SER A 30 -29.34 4.00 13.04
N ARG A 31 -28.18 3.99 12.37
CA ARG A 31 -27.02 3.15 12.71
C ARG A 31 -26.30 3.65 13.96
N LEU A 32 -26.18 4.97 14.13
CA LEU A 32 -25.52 5.58 15.29
C LEU A 32 -26.28 5.31 16.60
N VAL A 33 -27.61 5.17 16.55
CA VAL A 33 -28.42 4.79 17.72
C VAL A 33 -28.16 3.34 18.15
N ALA A 34 -27.65 2.51 17.25
CA ALA A 34 -27.31 1.11 17.52
C ALA A 34 -25.87 0.92 18.05
N ILE A 35 -25.13 1.98 18.36
CA ILE A 35 -23.72 1.92 18.79
C ILE A 35 -23.56 2.61 20.15
N PRO A 36 -22.87 2.01 21.14
CA PRO A 36 -22.61 2.66 22.42
C PRO A 36 -21.74 3.91 22.22
N ASN A 37 -22.09 5.00 22.92
CA ASN A 37 -21.35 6.28 22.89
C ASN A 37 -21.04 6.84 21.49
N ALA A 38 -21.84 6.52 20.46
CA ALA A 38 -21.56 6.95 19.09
C ALA A 38 -21.44 8.47 18.94
N ASP A 39 -22.15 9.23 19.78
CA ASP A 39 -22.14 10.69 19.83
C ASP A 39 -21.00 11.28 20.69
N ARG A 40 -20.24 10.44 21.38
CA ARG A 40 -19.20 10.83 22.36
C ARG A 40 -17.80 10.42 21.95
N VAL A 41 -17.58 10.07 20.69
CA VAL A 41 -16.28 9.68 20.17
C VAL A 41 -15.39 10.92 19.99
N TRP A 42 -14.14 10.83 20.47
CA TRP A 42 -13.14 11.89 20.33
C TRP A 42 -11.86 11.35 19.68
N VAL A 43 -11.32 12.11 18.74
CA VAL A 43 -10.03 11.81 18.09
C VAL A 43 -9.18 13.07 18.14
N ASN A 44 -7.99 12.99 18.72
CA ASN A 44 -7.04 14.11 18.82
C ASN A 44 -7.66 15.42 19.38
N GLY A 45 -8.53 15.32 20.39
CA GLY A 45 -9.17 16.48 21.02
C GLY A 45 -10.34 17.09 20.21
N HIS A 46 -10.75 16.45 19.11
CA HIS A 46 -11.92 16.85 18.33
C HIS A 46 -13.04 15.81 18.43
N ARG A 47 -14.29 16.28 18.56
CA ARG A 47 -15.47 15.40 18.56
C ARG A 47 -15.67 14.83 17.16
N TRP A 48 -15.79 13.51 17.08
CA TRP A 48 -16.04 12.77 15.85
C TRP A 48 -17.53 12.48 15.75
N LEU A 49 -18.23 13.15 14.82
CA LEU A 49 -19.69 13.10 14.78
C LEU A 49 -20.25 11.77 14.26
N ASN A 50 -19.42 11.00 13.56
CA ASN A 50 -19.80 9.71 13.00
C ASN A 50 -18.63 8.71 13.06
N PRO A 51 -18.57 7.82 14.08
CA PRO A 51 -17.51 6.83 14.23
C PRO A 51 -17.42 5.82 13.09
N LEU A 52 -18.38 5.79 12.17
CA LEU A 52 -18.37 4.91 11.00
C LEU A 52 -17.55 5.48 9.84
N ARG A 53 -16.98 6.69 10.00
CA ARG A 53 -16.36 7.46 8.90
C ARG A 53 -14.90 7.83 9.19
N VAL A 54 -14.10 7.95 8.12
CA VAL A 54 -12.67 8.32 8.19
C VAL A 54 -12.40 9.81 8.38
N THR A 55 -13.43 10.68 8.32
CA THR A 55 -13.30 12.12 8.58
C THR A 55 -14.30 12.60 9.65
N PRO A 56 -13.98 13.67 10.42
CA PRO A 56 -14.83 14.12 11.54
C PRO A 56 -16.22 14.63 11.10
N LEU A 57 -16.33 15.13 9.87
CA LEU A 57 -17.56 15.71 9.31
C LEU A 57 -18.40 14.72 8.49
N GLY A 58 -17.87 13.52 8.21
CA GLY A 58 -18.59 12.40 7.58
C GLY A 58 -19.19 12.69 6.21
N SER A 59 -18.45 12.39 5.13
CA SER A 59 -19.09 12.16 3.82
C SER A 59 -19.65 10.73 3.77
N LEU A 60 -20.74 10.51 3.04
CA LEU A 60 -21.39 9.20 2.92
C LEU A 60 -20.49 8.14 2.24
N SER A 61 -19.45 8.57 1.53
CA SER A 61 -18.51 7.73 0.77
C SER A 61 -17.24 7.35 1.54
N ASP A 62 -17.14 7.64 2.84
CA ASP A 62 -15.89 7.57 3.61
C ASP A 62 -15.97 6.58 4.79
N GLN A 63 -16.52 5.39 4.57
CA GLN A 63 -16.66 4.36 5.61
C GLN A 63 -15.29 3.85 6.09
N ASN A 64 -15.09 3.76 7.41
CA ASN A 64 -13.88 3.21 8.02
C ASN A 64 -14.04 1.70 8.31
N SER A 65 -13.01 1.08 8.89
CA SER A 65 -13.00 -0.37 9.12
C SER A 65 -14.10 -0.81 10.10
N PHE A 66 -14.31 -0.08 11.20
CA PHE A 66 -15.45 -0.32 12.10
C PHE A 66 -16.80 -0.13 11.43
N GLY A 67 -16.94 0.92 10.61
CA GLY A 67 -18.14 1.13 9.82
C GLY A 67 -18.47 -0.07 8.94
N SER A 68 -17.45 -0.67 8.33
CA SER A 68 -17.58 -1.87 7.49
C SER A 68 -17.91 -3.11 8.32
N ALA A 69 -17.29 -3.27 9.49
CA ALA A 69 -17.57 -4.34 10.44
C ALA A 69 -19.02 -4.28 10.97
N LEU A 70 -19.53 -3.10 11.29
CA LEU A 70 -20.92 -2.89 11.70
C LEU A 70 -21.90 -3.25 10.58
N ALA A 71 -21.61 -2.88 9.34
CA ALA A 71 -22.42 -3.25 8.19
C ALA A 71 -22.44 -4.78 7.97
N ALA A 72 -21.29 -5.44 8.12
CA ALA A 72 -21.18 -6.90 8.05
C ALA A 72 -21.96 -7.60 9.19
N ALA A 73 -22.07 -6.96 10.34
CA ALA A 73 -22.88 -7.42 11.47
C ALA A 73 -24.39 -7.10 11.34
N GLY A 74 -24.85 -6.66 10.16
CA GLY A 74 -26.26 -6.31 9.95
C GLY A 74 -26.69 -5.04 10.66
N ASP A 75 -25.78 -4.07 10.79
CA ASP A 75 -26.00 -2.78 11.48
C ASP A 75 -26.48 -2.93 12.94
N THR A 76 -26.06 -4.01 13.60
CA THR A 76 -26.41 -4.31 14.98
C THR A 76 -25.17 -4.45 15.86
N TRP A 77 -25.24 -3.94 17.09
CA TRP A 77 -24.22 -4.18 18.12
C TRP A 77 -24.31 -5.62 18.62
N THR A 78 -23.64 -6.52 17.91
CA THR A 78 -23.56 -7.94 18.28
C THR A 78 -22.40 -8.19 19.23
N GLN A 79 -22.44 -9.30 19.97
CA GLN A 79 -21.32 -9.72 20.81
C GLN A 79 -20.04 -9.92 20.00
N ALA A 80 -20.14 -10.49 18.80
CA ALA A 80 -18.99 -10.67 17.91
C ALA A 80 -18.41 -9.35 17.42
N LEU A 81 -19.26 -8.38 17.06
CA LEU A 81 -18.80 -7.04 16.69
C LEU A 81 -18.16 -6.34 17.89
N CYS A 82 -18.77 -6.38 19.06
CA CYS A 82 -18.21 -5.75 20.25
C CYS A 82 -16.83 -6.30 20.63
N GLN A 83 -16.61 -7.61 20.47
CA GLN A 83 -15.34 -8.28 20.79
C GLN A 83 -14.29 -8.21 19.65
N ALA A 84 -14.67 -7.72 18.47
CA ALA A 84 -13.75 -7.56 17.36
C ALA A 84 -12.89 -6.31 17.56
N ASP A 85 -11.64 -6.38 17.10
CA ASP A 85 -10.74 -5.25 16.91
C ASP A 85 -10.79 -4.88 15.41
N SER A 86 -11.56 -3.85 15.06
CA SER A 86 -11.86 -3.57 13.64
C SER A 86 -10.75 -2.85 12.91
N ASP A 87 -9.88 -2.12 13.60
CA ASP A 87 -8.79 -1.35 12.99
C ASP A 87 -7.39 -1.89 13.33
N GLY A 88 -7.31 -2.93 14.16
CA GLY A 88 -6.11 -3.69 14.46
C GLY A 88 -5.19 -2.99 15.45
N ASP A 89 -5.71 -2.06 16.27
CA ASP A 89 -4.92 -1.28 17.22
C ASP A 89 -4.70 -1.95 18.58
N GLY A 90 -5.30 -3.14 18.77
CA GLY A 90 -5.19 -3.95 19.97
C GLY A 90 -6.31 -3.73 20.98
N PHE A 91 -7.26 -2.83 20.72
CA PHE A 91 -8.47 -2.66 21.50
C PHE A 91 -9.69 -3.21 20.75
N THR A 92 -10.61 -3.82 21.49
CA THR A 92 -11.88 -4.23 20.92
C THR A 92 -12.81 -3.02 20.73
N ASN A 93 -13.74 -3.12 19.78
CA ASN A 93 -14.74 -2.09 19.55
C ASN A 93 -15.50 -1.72 20.84
N GLY A 94 -15.77 -2.71 21.70
CA GLY A 94 -16.39 -2.51 23.01
C GLY A 94 -15.49 -1.78 24.00
N GLU A 95 -14.21 -2.11 24.05
CA GLU A 95 -13.22 -1.38 24.85
C GLU A 95 -13.12 0.08 24.41
N GLU A 96 -13.21 0.38 23.13
CA GLU A 96 -13.12 1.75 22.64
C GLU A 96 -14.40 2.56 22.86
N LEU A 97 -15.55 1.93 22.63
CA LEU A 97 -16.87 2.58 22.70
C LEU A 97 -17.53 2.50 24.09
N GLY A 98 -16.82 1.99 25.10
CA GLY A 98 -17.26 2.04 26.51
C GLY A 98 -18.20 0.91 26.94
N ASP A 99 -18.20 -0.19 26.18
CA ASP A 99 -18.85 -1.47 26.48
C ASP A 99 -17.84 -2.66 26.48
N PRO A 100 -16.76 -2.63 27.29
CA PRO A 100 -15.74 -3.69 27.34
C PRO A 100 -16.29 -5.08 27.71
N SER A 101 -17.45 -5.16 28.39
CA SER A 101 -18.10 -6.43 28.73
C SER A 101 -19.11 -6.92 27.69
N CYS A 102 -19.28 -6.20 26.58
CA CYS A 102 -20.22 -6.53 25.51
C CYS A 102 -21.65 -6.79 26.00
N SER A 103 -22.10 -5.93 26.91
CA SER A 103 -23.36 -6.06 27.65
C SER A 103 -24.34 -4.93 27.34
N TRP A 104 -23.90 -3.92 26.58
CA TRP A 104 -24.73 -2.78 26.23
C TRP A 104 -25.83 -3.18 25.26
N THR A 105 -26.99 -2.53 25.41
CA THR A 105 -28.14 -2.66 24.52
C THR A 105 -28.61 -1.27 24.09
N PRO A 106 -29.20 -1.12 22.89
CA PRO A 106 -29.64 0.19 22.39
C PRO A 106 -30.49 0.97 23.40
N GLY A 107 -30.07 2.19 23.69
CA GLY A 107 -30.73 3.09 24.65
C GLY A 107 -30.27 2.97 26.12
N ALA A 108 -29.47 1.95 26.48
CA ALA A 108 -28.85 1.88 27.79
C ALA A 108 -27.66 2.87 27.92
N THR A 109 -27.25 3.18 29.14
CA THR A 109 -25.98 3.89 29.37
C THR A 109 -24.83 2.87 29.31
N PRO A 110 -23.82 3.03 28.43
CA PRO A 110 -22.65 2.17 28.42
C PRO A 110 -21.88 2.23 29.74
N SER A 111 -21.14 1.16 30.06
CA SER A 111 -20.41 1.04 31.33
C SER A 111 -19.36 2.15 31.56
N ARG A 112 -18.88 2.76 30.47
CA ARG A 112 -17.98 3.91 30.46
C ARG A 112 -18.44 4.91 29.43
N THR A 113 -18.36 6.22 29.74
CA THR A 113 -18.81 7.29 28.82
C THR A 113 -17.80 8.40 28.61
N THR A 114 -16.56 8.21 29.08
CA THR A 114 -15.42 9.13 29.00
C THR A 114 -14.23 8.36 28.44
N ASP A 115 -13.30 9.01 27.75
CA ASP A 115 -12.14 8.37 27.06
C ASP A 115 -12.57 7.51 25.84
N ILE A 116 -13.68 7.88 25.19
CA ILE A 116 -14.27 7.13 24.08
C ILE A 116 -13.54 7.43 22.76
N THR A 117 -13.12 6.38 22.08
CA THR A 117 -12.30 6.45 20.88
C THR A 117 -12.98 5.86 19.65
N ASN A 118 -12.37 6.00 18.47
CA ASN A 118 -12.94 5.59 17.21
C ASN A 118 -12.38 4.23 16.75
N PRO A 119 -13.17 3.16 16.82
CA PRO A 119 -12.75 1.78 16.51
C PRO A 119 -12.44 1.48 15.04
N GLY A 120 -12.61 2.48 14.17
CA GLY A 120 -12.25 2.37 12.76
C GLY A 120 -11.00 3.18 12.40
N LEU A 121 -10.29 3.71 13.39
CA LEU A 121 -9.13 4.58 13.23
C LEU A 121 -8.01 4.16 14.19
N TRP A 122 -7.09 3.33 13.71
CA TRP A 122 -5.98 2.76 14.50
C TRP A 122 -5.13 3.75 15.33
N SER A 123 -5.18 5.04 15.01
CA SER A 123 -4.50 6.11 15.75
C SER A 123 -5.32 6.65 16.95
N SER A 124 -6.50 6.11 17.18
CA SER A 124 -7.49 6.58 18.15
C SER A 124 -7.66 5.54 19.25
N VAL A 125 -6.70 5.47 20.19
CA VAL A 125 -6.70 4.46 21.28
C VAL A 125 -7.14 5.05 22.63
N PRO A 126 -7.86 4.29 23.49
CA PRO A 126 -8.21 4.72 24.84
C PRO A 126 -6.97 4.98 25.71
N SER A 127 -7.05 5.94 26.64
CA SER A 127 -6.01 6.22 27.62
C SER A 127 -6.01 5.24 28.81
N GLN A 128 -7.14 4.57 29.08
CA GLN A 128 -7.22 3.51 30.07
C GLN A 128 -6.77 2.15 29.51
N THR A 129 -5.85 1.50 30.22
CA THR A 129 -5.53 0.09 30.02
C THR A 129 -6.61 -0.76 30.71
N TYR A 130 -7.34 -1.57 29.95
CA TYR A 130 -8.35 -2.45 30.54
C TYR A 130 -7.68 -3.61 31.27
N PRO A 131 -8.02 -3.84 32.56
CA PRO A 131 -7.48 -4.97 33.31
C PRO A 131 -8.20 -6.28 32.93
N SER A 132 -8.06 -6.69 31.67
CA SER A 132 -8.09 -8.08 31.24
C SER A 132 -7.33 -8.32 29.94
N ARG A 133 -6.24 -7.59 29.71
CA ARG A 133 -5.01 -8.19 29.19
C ARG A 133 -3.84 -7.37 29.69
N ALA A 134 -3.46 -7.63 30.94
CA ALA A 134 -2.03 -7.66 31.19
C ALA A 134 -1.49 -8.69 30.19
N GLN A 135 -0.99 -8.25 29.03
CA GLN A 135 0.16 -8.92 28.50
C GLN A 135 1.26 -8.66 29.53
N THR A 136 1.28 -9.49 30.58
CA THR A 136 2.56 -10.02 31.01
C THR A 136 3.28 -10.38 29.73
N TYR A 137 4.51 -9.88 29.56
CA TYR A 137 5.53 -10.29 28.60
C TYR A 137 5.12 -11.48 27.71
N PRO A 138 5.44 -11.46 26.40
CA PRO A 138 4.96 -12.45 25.44
C PRO A 138 5.03 -13.85 26.07
N PRO A 139 4.01 -14.71 25.87
CA PRO A 139 3.92 -15.99 26.55
C PRO A 139 5.29 -16.69 26.50
N ALA A 140 5.71 -17.28 27.62
CA ALA A 140 7.02 -17.94 27.78
C ALA A 140 7.31 -19.03 26.71
N SER A 141 6.33 -19.34 25.87
CA SER A 141 6.44 -20.12 24.66
C SER A 141 5.55 -19.52 23.56
N CYS A 142 6.15 -19.09 22.45
CA CYS A 142 5.42 -18.85 21.20
C CYS A 142 5.50 -20.12 20.36
N THR A 143 4.55 -21.03 20.55
CA THR A 143 4.46 -22.22 19.68
C THR A 143 3.78 -21.83 18.38
N ARG A 144 4.36 -22.26 17.26
CA ARG A 144 3.74 -22.13 15.94
C ARG A 144 2.35 -22.77 16.01
N LEU A 145 1.29 -22.01 15.75
CA LEU A 145 -0.06 -22.57 15.64
C LEU A 145 -0.07 -23.52 14.45
N SER A 146 -0.08 -24.83 14.72
CA SER A 146 -0.23 -25.84 13.69
C SER A 146 -1.72 -26.05 13.43
N GLY A 147 -2.14 -25.96 12.15
CA GLY A 147 -3.51 -26.26 11.75
C GLY A 147 -4.48 -25.08 11.64
N LEU A 148 -4.00 -23.82 11.69
CA LEU A 148 -4.83 -22.71 11.20
C LEU A 148 -5.00 -22.84 9.67
N PRO A 149 -6.21 -22.62 9.11
CA PRO A 149 -6.37 -22.52 7.66
C PRO A 149 -5.44 -21.42 7.15
N THR A 150 -4.74 -21.69 6.05
CA THR A 150 -3.89 -20.66 5.42
C THR A 150 -4.77 -19.49 4.99
N ALA A 151 -4.23 -18.26 4.99
CA ALA A 151 -4.97 -17.09 4.49
C ALA A 151 -5.51 -17.33 3.06
N ALA A 152 -4.86 -18.18 2.27
CA ALA A 152 -5.35 -18.65 0.97
C ALA A 152 -6.63 -19.51 1.07
N ALA A 153 -6.74 -20.41 2.06
CA ALA A 153 -7.93 -21.23 2.29
C ALA A 153 -9.12 -20.40 2.80
N GLU A 154 -8.86 -19.37 3.61
CA GLU A 154 -9.90 -18.44 4.09
C GLU A 154 -10.37 -17.49 2.98
N ARG A 155 -9.45 -16.99 2.14
CA ARG A 155 -9.78 -16.24 0.91
C ARG A 155 -10.62 -17.06 -0.08
N ALA A 156 -10.31 -18.35 -0.24
CA ALA A 156 -11.08 -19.26 -1.10
C ALA A 156 -12.49 -19.54 -0.54
N ALA A 157 -12.65 -19.56 0.78
CA ALA A 157 -13.95 -19.77 1.44
C ALA A 157 -14.86 -18.54 1.36
N LEU A 158 -14.31 -17.33 1.17
CA LEU A 158 -15.04 -16.06 1.05
C LEU A 158 -15.46 -15.71 -0.39
N ASP A 159 -15.13 -16.52 -1.39
CA ASP A 159 -15.74 -16.46 -2.72
C ASP A 159 -17.20 -16.96 -2.62
N GLY A 160 -18.07 -16.25 -1.90
CA GLY A 160 -19.49 -16.58 -1.77
C GLY A 160 -20.22 -16.42 -3.11
N ASP A 161 -21.23 -17.26 -3.35
CA ASP A 161 -22.12 -17.16 -4.50
C ASP A 161 -22.95 -15.87 -4.41
N VAL A 162 -22.37 -14.73 -4.77
CA VAL A 162 -23.13 -13.53 -5.08
C VAL A 162 -23.53 -13.67 -6.55
N PRO A 163 -24.83 -13.82 -6.87
CA PRO A 163 -25.29 -13.66 -8.23
C PRO A 163 -24.94 -12.22 -8.62
N ILE A 164 -23.88 -12.04 -9.41
CA ILE A 164 -23.60 -10.72 -9.98
C ILE A 164 -24.79 -10.43 -10.90
N PRO A 165 -25.60 -9.39 -10.62
CA PRO A 165 -26.74 -9.08 -11.46
C PRO A 165 -26.25 -8.94 -12.89
N THR A 166 -26.95 -9.55 -13.85
CA THR A 166 -26.73 -9.26 -15.26
C THR A 166 -26.98 -7.76 -15.46
N TYR A 167 -25.90 -6.97 -15.51
CA TYR A 167 -26.02 -5.52 -15.62
C TYR A 167 -26.43 -5.19 -17.06
N PRO A 168 -27.60 -4.58 -17.30
CA PRO A 168 -28.05 -4.26 -18.65
C PRO A 168 -27.31 -3.07 -19.29
N GLY A 169 -26.28 -2.54 -18.62
CA GLY A 169 -25.60 -1.29 -18.97
C GLY A 169 -24.24 -1.43 -19.68
N VAL A 170 -23.76 -2.64 -20.00
CA VAL A 170 -22.57 -2.75 -20.86
C VAL A 170 -22.97 -2.37 -22.28
N SER A 171 -22.74 -1.11 -22.63
CA SER A 171 -23.01 -0.53 -23.94
C SER A 171 -22.00 -1.08 -24.96
N ARG A 172 -22.16 -2.36 -25.32
CA ARG A 172 -21.36 -3.12 -26.29
C ARG A 172 -19.94 -3.41 -25.78
N GLU A 173 -19.48 -4.65 -25.97
CA GLU A 173 -18.06 -4.97 -25.74
C GLU A 173 -17.21 -4.12 -26.69
N ALA A 174 -16.21 -3.42 -26.15
CA ALA A 174 -15.26 -2.67 -26.99
C ALA A 174 -14.42 -3.63 -27.84
N GLU A 175 -13.99 -3.19 -29.02
CA GLU A 175 -12.92 -3.86 -29.75
C GLU A 175 -11.67 -3.85 -28.85
N LEU A 176 -11.21 -5.03 -28.46
CA LEU A 176 -10.16 -5.17 -27.44
C LEU A 176 -8.83 -4.64 -27.98
N ALA A 177 -8.28 -3.60 -27.36
CA ALA A 177 -6.90 -3.25 -27.57
C ALA A 177 -6.03 -4.40 -27.01
N SER A 178 -5.46 -5.21 -27.90
CA SER A 178 -4.57 -6.30 -27.50
C SER A 178 -3.25 -5.74 -26.98
N VAL A 179 -3.11 -5.62 -25.67
CA VAL A 179 -1.82 -5.37 -25.04
C VAL A 179 -0.98 -6.65 -25.17
N ARG A 180 0.27 -6.52 -25.63
CA ARG A 180 1.21 -7.65 -25.56
C ARG A 180 1.26 -8.09 -24.10
N LYS A 181 0.94 -9.35 -23.84
CA LYS A 181 1.18 -9.92 -22.52
C LYS A 181 2.68 -10.11 -22.33
N PRO A 182 3.17 -10.11 -21.07
CA PRO A 182 4.51 -10.60 -20.80
C PRO A 182 4.71 -11.96 -21.46
N THR A 183 5.91 -12.22 -22.00
CA THR A 183 6.20 -13.54 -22.56
C THR A 183 5.98 -14.59 -21.46
N THR A 184 5.36 -15.72 -21.82
CA THR A 184 5.12 -16.85 -20.91
C THR A 184 6.41 -17.48 -20.36
N ASP A 185 7.58 -17.00 -20.78
CA ASP A 185 8.89 -17.19 -20.14
C ASP A 185 8.99 -16.53 -18.75
N ASP A 186 7.86 -16.09 -18.19
CA ASP A 186 7.55 -15.78 -16.78
C ASP A 186 7.85 -16.92 -15.79
N VAL A 187 8.83 -17.77 -16.08
CA VAL A 187 9.54 -18.44 -15.00
C VAL A 187 10.15 -17.29 -14.20
N PHE A 188 9.61 -17.09 -13.00
CA PHE A 188 10.36 -16.61 -11.86
C PHE A 188 11.61 -17.47 -11.79
N ASN A 189 12.60 -17.18 -12.62
CA ASN A 189 13.80 -17.98 -12.78
C ASN A 189 14.69 -17.57 -11.63
N ASP A 190 14.20 -17.89 -10.43
CA ASP A 190 14.96 -17.96 -9.21
C ASP A 190 15.83 -19.22 -9.34
N THR A 191 16.73 -19.21 -10.34
CA THR A 191 17.82 -20.17 -10.45
C THR A 191 18.76 -20.07 -9.25
N VAL A 192 18.62 -19.01 -8.45
CA VAL A 192 19.20 -18.90 -7.13
C VAL A 192 18.34 -19.71 -6.16
N GLN A 193 18.75 -20.96 -5.96
CA GLN A 193 18.22 -21.87 -4.94
C GLN A 193 17.90 -21.15 -3.63
N GLY A 194 16.66 -21.26 -3.20
CA GLY A 194 16.24 -20.93 -1.85
C GLY A 194 14.94 -21.64 -1.55
N GLY A 195 15.02 -22.87 -1.02
CA GLY A 195 13.86 -23.54 -0.43
C GLY A 195 13.19 -22.67 0.63
N CYS A 196 12.02 -23.07 1.12
CA CYS A 196 11.23 -22.22 2.00
C CYS A 196 12.02 -21.79 3.23
N ALA A 197 12.08 -20.48 3.46
CA ALA A 197 12.80 -19.91 4.60
C ALA A 197 12.34 -20.53 5.93
N THR A 198 11.05 -20.87 6.02
CA THR A 198 10.42 -21.54 7.17
C THR A 198 10.66 -23.05 7.26
N THR A 199 11.28 -23.66 6.24
CA THR A 199 11.69 -25.08 6.21
C THR A 199 13.18 -25.27 6.47
N MET A 200 13.91 -24.19 6.75
CA MET A 200 15.31 -24.27 7.14
C MET A 200 15.47 -25.14 8.41
N THR A 201 16.49 -26.00 8.42
CA THR A 201 16.84 -26.79 9.61
C THR A 201 17.37 -25.88 10.71
N SER A 202 17.13 -26.26 11.96
CA SER A 202 17.69 -25.56 13.15
C SER A 202 17.20 -24.12 13.37
N LEU A 203 16.00 -23.77 12.89
CA LEU A 203 15.39 -22.45 13.18
C LEU A 203 15.29 -22.22 14.70
N ARG A 204 15.92 -21.14 15.17
CA ARG A 204 15.82 -20.68 16.56
C ARG A 204 14.67 -19.70 16.70
N ASN A 205 13.78 -19.94 17.63
CA ASN A 205 12.64 -19.06 17.87
C ASN A 205 13.13 -17.74 18.51
N TRP A 206 12.65 -16.60 18.02
CA TRP A 206 12.93 -15.29 18.63
C TRP A 206 12.60 -15.26 20.14
N HIS A 207 11.58 -16.01 20.59
CA HIS A 207 11.17 -16.04 21.99
C HIS A 207 11.96 -16.99 22.88
N ASP A 208 12.86 -17.79 22.31
CA ASP A 208 13.74 -18.62 23.11
C ASP A 208 14.89 -17.75 23.63
N GLY A 209 14.99 -17.60 24.96
CA GLY A 209 16.07 -16.86 25.59
C GLY A 209 17.46 -17.39 25.22
N SER A 210 17.59 -18.68 24.91
CA SER A 210 18.84 -19.29 24.45
C SER A 210 19.28 -18.81 23.07
N THR A 211 18.36 -18.33 22.22
CA THR A 211 18.68 -17.62 20.96
C THR A 211 19.57 -16.42 21.24
N TRP A 212 19.37 -15.74 22.37
CA TRP A 212 19.99 -14.46 22.73
C TRP A 212 21.02 -14.57 23.86
N GLY A 213 21.45 -15.79 24.20
CA GLY A 213 22.40 -16.02 25.29
C GLY A 213 21.82 -15.81 26.70
N GLY A 214 20.49 -15.78 26.85
CA GLY A 214 19.81 -15.77 28.14
C GLY A 214 18.38 -15.21 28.08
N SER A 215 18.22 -13.99 27.59
CA SER A 215 16.95 -13.25 27.62
C SER A 215 16.60 -12.66 26.26
N VAL A 216 15.32 -12.76 25.89
CA VAL A 216 14.76 -12.14 24.67
C VAL A 216 14.97 -10.62 24.69
N PRO A 217 15.29 -9.97 23.55
CA PRO A 217 15.47 -8.53 23.50
C PRO A 217 14.24 -7.77 23.97
N ALA A 218 14.46 -6.74 24.78
CA ALA A 218 13.39 -5.90 25.30
C ALA A 218 12.82 -4.98 24.22
N ALA A 219 11.59 -4.50 24.43
CA ALA A 219 10.99 -3.52 23.54
C ALA A 219 11.79 -2.20 23.55
N GLY A 220 11.87 -1.55 22.38
CA GLY A 220 12.57 -0.28 22.18
C GLY A 220 14.10 -0.39 22.09
N THR A 221 14.70 -1.56 22.33
CA THR A 221 16.16 -1.73 22.26
C THR A 221 16.65 -2.05 20.85
N ASP A 222 17.91 -1.73 20.58
CA ASP A 222 18.63 -2.23 19.42
C ASP A 222 18.90 -3.72 19.58
N VAL A 223 18.73 -4.49 18.50
CA VAL A 223 18.89 -5.94 18.45
C VAL A 223 19.93 -6.30 17.42
N THR A 224 20.88 -7.17 17.78
CA THR A 224 21.81 -7.77 16.82
C THR A 224 21.49 -9.26 16.72
N VAL A 225 21.12 -9.72 15.53
CA VAL A 225 20.79 -11.13 15.29
C VAL A 225 22.08 -11.96 15.42
N PRO A 226 22.08 -13.02 16.24
CA PRO A 226 23.24 -13.90 16.40
C PRO A 226 23.61 -14.58 15.08
N ALA A 227 24.91 -14.78 14.87
CA ALA A 227 25.41 -15.57 13.74
C ALA A 227 25.14 -17.08 13.95
N GLY A 228 25.11 -17.83 12.85
CA GLY A 228 24.89 -19.28 12.87
C GLY A 228 23.48 -19.65 12.45
N ASP A 229 22.76 -20.39 13.31
CA ASP A 229 21.42 -20.87 12.99
C ASP A 229 20.44 -19.70 12.75
N PRO A 230 19.51 -19.81 11.78
CA PRO A 230 18.57 -18.73 11.49
C PRO A 230 17.61 -18.44 12.65
N VAL A 231 17.32 -17.16 12.88
CA VAL A 231 16.36 -16.70 13.89
C VAL A 231 15.00 -16.44 13.25
N LEU A 232 13.94 -17.00 13.82
CA LEU A 232 12.57 -16.92 13.31
C LEU A 232 11.72 -15.92 14.12
N ILE A 233 11.18 -14.90 13.44
CA ILE A 233 10.10 -14.04 13.92
C ILE A 233 8.76 -14.67 13.54
N THR A 234 7.89 -14.84 14.52
CA THR A 234 6.52 -15.37 14.38
C THR A 234 5.50 -14.29 14.78
N TRP A 235 4.21 -14.60 14.69
CA TRP A 235 3.10 -13.67 14.97
C TRP A 235 3.19 -12.96 16.33
N CYS A 236 3.79 -13.60 17.35
CA CYS A 236 3.89 -13.02 18.68
C CYS A 236 5.29 -12.47 19.03
N SER A 237 6.24 -12.47 18.07
CA SER A 237 7.66 -12.07 18.26
C SER A 237 7.91 -10.59 18.47
N VAL A 238 6.90 -9.75 18.27
CA VAL A 238 7.07 -8.30 18.24
C VAL A 238 6.29 -7.67 19.39
N PRO A 239 6.95 -6.91 20.29
CA PRO A 239 6.25 -6.13 21.32
C PRO A 239 5.56 -4.91 20.70
N ASP A 240 4.49 -4.43 21.32
CA ASP A 240 3.71 -3.27 20.82
C ASP A 240 4.54 -2.01 20.64
N ALA A 241 5.53 -1.78 21.52
CA ALA A 241 6.45 -0.66 21.42
C ALA A 241 7.52 -0.82 20.31
N GLY A 242 7.61 -2.00 19.69
CA GLY A 242 8.56 -2.32 18.63
C GLY A 242 10.01 -2.43 19.10
N PHE A 243 10.94 -2.45 18.15
CA PHE A 243 12.37 -2.44 18.38
C PHE A 243 13.01 -1.12 17.89
N GLY A 244 14.21 -0.82 18.40
CA GLY A 244 15.05 0.25 17.87
C GLY A 244 15.54 -0.13 16.47
N ARG A 245 16.83 -0.46 16.36
CA ARG A 245 17.43 -1.02 15.14
C ARG A 245 17.58 -2.52 15.25
N ILE A 246 17.24 -3.27 14.19
CA ILE A 246 17.58 -4.68 14.04
C ILE A 246 18.76 -4.79 13.08
N THR A 247 19.90 -5.27 13.55
CA THR A 247 21.09 -5.56 12.74
C THR A 247 21.16 -7.05 12.46
N VAL A 248 21.19 -7.43 11.18
CA VAL A 248 21.48 -8.79 10.71
C VAL A 248 22.92 -8.79 10.19
N PRO A 249 23.93 -9.11 11.03
CA PRO A 249 25.33 -9.06 10.63
C PRO A 249 25.68 -10.17 9.62
N ALA A 250 26.84 -10.06 8.98
CA ALA A 250 27.37 -11.12 8.12
C ALA A 250 27.41 -12.48 8.87
N GLY A 251 26.90 -13.54 8.24
CA GLY A 251 26.79 -14.87 8.86
C GLY A 251 25.55 -15.09 9.73
N ALA A 252 24.70 -14.07 9.94
CA ALA A 252 23.39 -14.21 10.58
C ALA A 252 22.26 -14.28 9.54
N THR A 253 21.16 -14.92 9.92
CA THR A 253 19.93 -15.00 9.12
C THR A 253 18.72 -14.69 10.01
N LEU A 254 17.89 -13.74 9.58
CA LEU A 254 16.59 -13.42 10.16
C LEU A 254 15.48 -13.86 9.21
N VAL A 255 14.53 -14.64 9.70
CA VAL A 255 13.41 -15.19 8.94
C VAL A 255 12.10 -14.66 9.51
N LEU A 256 11.21 -14.16 8.65
CA LEU A 256 9.82 -13.87 8.99
C LEU A 256 8.96 -15.08 8.60
N ASP A 257 8.18 -15.61 9.55
CA ASP A 257 7.25 -16.73 9.29
C ASP A 257 6.11 -16.30 8.36
N ASP A 258 5.48 -17.29 7.72
CA ASP A 258 4.21 -17.09 7.03
C ASP A 258 3.07 -17.11 8.06
N ALA A 259 2.93 -15.99 8.77
CA ALA A 259 1.90 -15.78 9.78
C ALA A 259 1.52 -14.28 9.85
N PRO A 260 0.37 -13.92 10.44
CA PRO A 260 0.05 -12.52 10.74
C PRO A 260 1.12 -11.89 11.62
N ILE A 261 1.97 -11.02 11.06
CA ILE A 261 3.09 -10.39 11.77
C ILE A 261 2.96 -8.86 11.65
N HIS A 262 3.10 -8.16 12.77
CA HIS A 262 3.20 -6.70 12.81
C HIS A 262 4.53 -6.29 13.44
N LEU A 263 5.59 -6.22 12.64
CA LEU A 263 6.92 -5.80 13.06
C LEU A 263 7.04 -4.28 13.09
N ARG A 264 7.15 -3.70 14.29
CA ARG A 264 7.46 -2.28 14.50
C ARG A 264 8.95 -2.12 14.77
N VAL A 265 9.62 -1.30 13.98
CA VAL A 265 11.08 -1.14 14.05
C VAL A 265 11.49 0.25 13.54
N LYS A 266 12.57 0.85 14.06
CA LYS A 266 13.10 2.09 13.48
C LYS A 266 13.90 1.81 12.20
N GLU A 267 14.74 0.78 12.22
CA GLU A 267 15.64 0.46 11.11
C GLU A 267 15.95 -1.04 11.09
N ILE A 268 16.07 -1.62 9.89
CA ILE A 268 16.65 -2.95 9.71
C ILE A 268 17.90 -2.81 8.85
N VAL A 269 19.05 -3.20 9.39
CA VAL A 269 20.34 -3.22 8.68
C VAL A 269 20.69 -4.66 8.33
N VAL A 270 20.91 -4.94 7.05
CA VAL A 270 21.16 -6.31 6.55
C VAL A 270 22.52 -6.39 5.88
N GLU A 271 23.44 -7.09 6.56
CA GLU A 271 24.75 -7.53 6.05
C GLU A 271 24.81 -9.07 5.93
N GLY A 272 23.94 -9.77 6.66
CA GLY A 272 23.64 -11.19 6.53
C GLY A 272 22.42 -11.42 5.62
N ARG A 273 21.40 -12.12 6.12
CA ARG A 273 20.23 -12.50 5.31
C ARG A 273 18.92 -12.17 6.02
N LEU A 274 18.05 -11.38 5.41
CA LEU A 274 16.65 -11.18 5.80
C LEU A 274 15.75 -11.91 4.80
N LEU A 275 14.97 -12.87 5.29
CA LEU A 275 14.17 -13.75 4.45
C LEU A 275 12.70 -13.72 4.88
N ALA A 276 11.78 -13.57 3.93
CA ALA A 276 10.35 -13.78 4.12
C ALA A 276 9.81 -14.52 2.89
N GLY A 277 9.40 -15.78 3.07
CA GLY A 277 9.00 -16.64 1.96
C GLY A 277 10.15 -17.04 1.04
N GLY A 278 9.81 -17.49 -0.16
CA GLY A 278 10.73 -17.80 -1.24
C GLY A 278 9.99 -18.04 -2.55
N ALA A 279 10.71 -18.26 -3.66
CA ALA A 279 10.08 -18.45 -4.96
C ALA A 279 9.17 -19.71 -5.06
N ALA A 280 9.36 -20.72 -4.21
CA ALA A 280 8.51 -21.91 -4.17
C ALA A 280 7.40 -21.84 -3.10
N CYS A 281 7.43 -20.84 -2.23
CA CYS A 281 6.60 -20.74 -1.03
C CYS A 281 6.54 -19.28 -0.60
N PRO A 282 5.75 -18.48 -1.33
CA PRO A 282 5.49 -17.11 -0.95
C PRO A 282 4.80 -17.04 0.42
N VAL A 283 4.97 -15.91 1.10
CA VAL A 283 4.21 -15.55 2.30
C VAL A 283 2.79 -15.19 1.87
N GLU A 284 1.80 -15.97 2.28
CA GLU A 284 0.38 -15.74 1.99
C GLU A 284 -0.31 -14.92 3.10
N SER A 285 0.19 -15.04 4.33
CA SER A 285 -0.30 -14.32 5.50
C SER A 285 0.10 -12.84 5.49
N PRO A 286 -0.67 -11.96 6.16
CA PRO A 286 -0.31 -10.55 6.23
C PRO A 286 0.93 -10.32 7.11
N VAL A 287 2.04 -9.87 6.52
CA VAL A 287 3.26 -9.46 7.21
C VAL A 287 3.48 -7.98 7.01
N THR A 288 3.36 -7.20 8.09
CA THR A 288 3.57 -5.75 8.08
C THR A 288 4.86 -5.41 8.81
N ILE A 289 5.73 -4.65 8.15
CA ILE A 289 6.90 -3.99 8.74
C ILE A 289 6.62 -2.48 8.76
N SER A 290 6.42 -1.96 9.96
CA SER A 290 6.11 -0.57 10.25
C SER A 290 7.36 0.16 10.74
N PHE A 291 7.83 1.13 9.95
CA PHE A 291 8.97 1.96 10.29
C PHE A 291 8.54 3.13 11.18
N VAL A 292 8.99 3.12 12.45
CA VAL A 292 8.48 3.99 13.53
C VAL A 292 9.36 5.22 13.84
N ALA A 293 10.38 5.52 13.04
CA ALA A 293 11.25 6.66 13.31
C ALA A 293 10.58 8.01 12.98
N GLU A 294 11.00 9.05 13.70
CA GLU A 294 10.51 10.43 13.58
C GLU A 294 11.51 11.32 12.84
N LYS A 295 11.04 12.39 12.19
CA LYS A 295 11.86 13.27 11.33
C LYS A 295 13.07 13.91 12.04
N SER A 296 13.02 14.05 13.37
CA SER A 296 14.14 14.59 14.17
C SER A 296 15.38 13.69 14.14
N GLU A 297 15.25 12.44 13.69
CA GLU A 297 16.36 11.49 13.60
C GLU A 297 17.11 11.67 12.26
N SER A 298 18.43 11.89 12.33
CA SER A 298 19.29 12.13 11.16
C SER A 298 19.80 10.82 10.53
N GLY A 299 20.28 10.88 9.28
CA GLY A 299 20.98 9.77 8.61
C GLY A 299 20.13 8.91 7.66
N PHE A 300 20.53 7.66 7.45
CA PHE A 300 19.79 6.62 6.69
C PHE A 300 18.88 5.79 7.60
N ASN A 301 18.58 6.30 8.79
CA ASN A 301 17.64 5.71 9.73
C ASN A 301 16.21 5.77 9.14
N ASN A 302 15.27 4.97 9.66
CA ASN A 302 13.90 4.86 9.15
C ASN A 302 13.79 4.03 7.85
N GLY A 303 14.24 2.77 7.87
CA GLY A 303 14.20 1.96 6.66
C GLY A 303 14.80 0.56 6.72
N LEU A 304 14.76 -0.12 5.57
CA LEU A 304 15.46 -1.36 5.30
C LEU A 304 16.72 -1.08 4.48
N ASN A 305 17.87 -1.36 5.08
CA ASN A 305 19.18 -0.97 4.58
C ASN A 305 20.00 -2.23 4.29
N VAL A 306 20.06 -2.64 3.01
CA VAL A 306 20.83 -3.81 2.57
C VAL A 306 22.19 -3.34 2.05
N ARG A 307 23.27 -3.82 2.64
CA ARG A 307 24.62 -3.35 2.31
C ARG A 307 25.63 -4.48 2.26
N GLU A 308 26.80 -4.17 1.72
CA GLU A 308 27.91 -5.12 1.57
C GLU A 308 27.53 -6.33 0.70
N ALA A 309 27.44 -7.51 1.31
CA ALA A 309 26.98 -8.76 0.69
C ALA A 309 25.64 -9.24 1.29
N GLY A 310 24.90 -8.31 1.92
CA GLY A 310 23.61 -8.59 2.53
C GLY A 310 22.56 -9.04 1.52
N VAL A 311 21.62 -9.86 1.98
CA VAL A 311 20.55 -10.44 1.18
C VAL A 311 19.20 -10.07 1.80
N ALA A 312 18.34 -9.38 1.06
CA ALA A 312 16.93 -9.25 1.39
C ALA A 312 16.09 -9.95 0.32
N ASP A 313 15.48 -11.06 0.71
CA ASP A 313 14.55 -11.85 -0.09
C ASP A 313 13.17 -11.80 0.54
N LEU A 314 12.28 -10.97 -0.02
CA LEU A 314 10.90 -10.84 0.46
C LEU A 314 9.94 -11.28 -0.65
N HIS A 315 9.41 -12.49 -0.53
CA HIS A 315 8.49 -13.09 -1.49
C HIS A 315 7.11 -13.26 -0.87
N GLY A 316 6.23 -12.30 -1.13
CA GLY A 316 4.81 -12.36 -0.79
C GLY A 316 3.98 -13.10 -1.85
N ALA A 317 2.67 -13.16 -1.58
CA ALA A 317 1.66 -13.83 -2.38
C ALA A 317 1.71 -13.37 -3.84
N ARG A 318 1.69 -14.35 -4.75
CA ARG A 318 1.75 -14.10 -6.20
C ARG A 318 0.37 -13.79 -6.74
N ARG A 319 0.33 -12.96 -7.78
CA ARG A 319 -0.91 -12.60 -8.48
C ARG A 319 -0.82 -12.94 -9.94
N SER A 320 -1.90 -13.48 -10.50
CA SER A 320 -2.01 -13.79 -11.93
C SER A 320 -1.89 -12.52 -12.78
N VAL A 321 -2.52 -11.44 -12.32
CA VAL A 321 -2.57 -10.13 -12.95
C VAL A 321 -2.45 -9.07 -11.84
N VAL A 322 -1.60 -8.06 -12.05
CA VAL A 322 -1.41 -6.96 -11.09
C VAL A 322 -2.12 -5.68 -11.53
N TRP A 323 -2.38 -5.53 -12.83
CA TRP A 323 -3.20 -4.49 -13.42
C TRP A 323 -3.68 -4.97 -14.79
N THR A 324 -4.83 -4.47 -15.21
CA THR A 324 -5.49 -4.74 -16.49
C THR A 324 -6.24 -3.47 -16.89
N ARG A 325 -7.02 -3.52 -17.96
CA ARG A 325 -7.95 -2.46 -18.34
C ARG A 325 -9.40 -2.91 -18.20
N LEU A 326 -10.28 -1.92 -18.22
CA LEU A 326 -11.71 -2.14 -18.40
C LEU A 326 -12.00 -2.70 -19.81
N LYS A 327 -12.82 -3.74 -19.87
CA LYS A 327 -13.39 -4.28 -21.12
C LYS A 327 -14.60 -3.48 -21.58
N ALA A 328 -15.25 -2.77 -20.66
CA ALA A 328 -16.41 -1.93 -20.92
C ALA A 328 -16.36 -0.68 -20.04
N THR A 329 -16.95 0.42 -20.53
CA THR A 329 -17.10 1.64 -19.73
C THR A 329 -17.83 1.33 -18.41
N ALA A 330 -17.26 1.82 -17.31
CA ALA A 330 -17.91 1.81 -16.00
C ALA A 330 -18.36 3.25 -15.69
N ASP A 331 -19.66 3.51 -15.74
CA ASP A 331 -20.20 4.84 -15.44
C ASP A 331 -20.19 5.12 -13.93
N ALA A 332 -20.28 6.41 -13.56
CA ALA A 332 -20.50 6.80 -12.17
C ALA A 332 -21.76 6.10 -11.62
N GLY A 333 -21.67 5.55 -10.42
CA GLY A 333 -22.70 4.70 -9.81
C GLY A 333 -22.55 3.20 -10.13
N ALA A 334 -21.60 2.79 -10.98
CA ALA A 334 -21.35 1.37 -11.24
C ALA A 334 -20.74 0.68 -10.01
N GLU A 335 -21.36 -0.42 -9.57
CA GLU A 335 -20.85 -1.33 -8.53
C GLU A 335 -20.22 -2.59 -9.13
N VAL A 336 -20.35 -2.80 -10.44
CA VAL A 336 -19.82 -3.96 -11.15
C VAL A 336 -18.97 -3.47 -12.30
N VAL A 337 -17.78 -4.06 -12.45
CA VAL A 337 -16.84 -3.74 -13.52
C VAL A 337 -16.47 -5.01 -14.29
N VAL A 338 -16.21 -4.83 -15.58
CA VAL A 338 -15.76 -5.89 -16.47
C VAL A 338 -14.35 -5.58 -16.94
N LEU A 339 -13.42 -6.47 -16.63
CA LEU A 339 -12.01 -6.37 -16.95
C LEU A 339 -11.69 -7.10 -18.26
N GLN A 340 -10.56 -6.74 -18.89
CA GLN A 340 -10.05 -7.44 -20.06
C GLN A 340 -9.49 -8.82 -19.71
N ASP A 341 -8.67 -8.88 -18.67
CA ASP A 341 -8.03 -10.11 -18.22
C ASP A 341 -8.84 -10.78 -17.10
N ALA A 342 -8.76 -12.11 -17.07
CA ALA A 342 -9.19 -12.89 -15.92
C ALA A 342 -8.22 -12.66 -14.75
N VAL A 343 -8.77 -12.42 -13.56
CA VAL A 343 -7.98 -12.09 -12.37
C VAL A 343 -8.25 -13.05 -11.20
N ASP A 344 -7.31 -13.10 -10.27
CA ASP A 344 -7.37 -13.82 -8.99
C ASP A 344 -7.60 -12.85 -7.81
N TRP A 345 -8.22 -11.70 -8.08
CA TRP A 345 -8.51 -10.69 -7.07
C TRP A 345 -9.72 -11.12 -6.23
N GLY A 346 -9.57 -11.15 -4.92
CA GLY A 346 -10.57 -11.65 -3.97
C GLY A 346 -11.15 -10.57 -3.08
N SER A 347 -12.17 -10.91 -2.30
CA SER A 347 -12.81 -9.98 -1.36
C SER A 347 -11.79 -9.27 -0.46
N GLY A 348 -11.95 -7.95 -0.29
CA GLY A 348 -11.04 -7.10 0.49
C GLY A 348 -9.76 -6.68 -0.23
N ASP A 349 -9.50 -7.16 -1.45
CA ASP A 349 -8.39 -6.66 -2.26
C ASP A 349 -8.68 -5.21 -2.71
N GLU A 350 -7.71 -4.31 -2.54
CA GLU A 350 -7.78 -2.89 -2.86
C GLU A 350 -7.36 -2.65 -4.31
N LEU A 351 -8.22 -1.96 -5.05
CA LEU A 351 -8.09 -1.61 -6.45
C LEU A 351 -7.97 -0.10 -6.63
N VAL A 352 -7.18 0.30 -7.61
CA VAL A 352 -7.09 1.68 -8.09
C VAL A 352 -7.64 1.73 -9.50
N PHE A 353 -8.56 2.66 -9.75
CA PHE A 353 -9.09 2.99 -11.07
C PHE A 353 -8.42 4.25 -11.56
N ALA A 354 -7.77 4.17 -12.73
CA ALA A 354 -7.17 5.32 -13.39
C ALA A 354 -8.26 6.25 -13.95
N THR A 355 -8.02 7.56 -13.85
CA THR A 355 -8.88 8.58 -14.47
C THR A 355 -9.03 8.34 -15.98
N SER A 356 -10.14 8.84 -16.55
CA SER A 356 -10.33 8.88 -18.00
C SER A 356 -10.38 10.30 -18.58
N ILE A 357 -10.01 11.30 -17.77
CA ILE A 357 -9.92 12.71 -18.18
C ILE A 357 -8.47 13.21 -18.17
N TRP A 358 -8.24 14.32 -18.85
CA TRP A 358 -6.96 15.03 -18.89
C TRP A 358 -6.78 15.88 -17.60
N ARG A 359 -5.52 16.24 -17.27
CA ARG A 359 -5.16 17.06 -16.08
C ARG A 359 -5.55 16.47 -14.73
N ASP A 360 -5.18 15.22 -14.50
CA ASP A 360 -5.44 14.52 -13.23
C ASP A 360 -4.81 15.19 -12.00
N THR A 361 -3.76 16.00 -12.18
CA THR A 361 -3.13 16.80 -11.12
C THR A 361 -4.02 17.94 -10.60
N ILE A 362 -5.02 18.37 -11.38
CA ILE A 362 -5.98 19.42 -11.01
C ILE A 362 -7.38 18.82 -10.81
N GLU A 363 -7.81 17.96 -11.74
CA GLU A 363 -9.11 17.31 -11.77
C GLU A 363 -8.92 15.80 -11.54
N ASN A 364 -8.68 15.42 -10.28
CA ASN A 364 -8.42 14.03 -9.93
C ASN A 364 -9.69 13.18 -9.88
N GLU A 365 -9.92 12.36 -10.90
CA GLU A 365 -10.95 11.31 -10.93
C GLU A 365 -10.38 9.90 -10.71
N ASN A 366 -9.10 9.77 -10.36
CA ASN A 366 -8.56 8.47 -9.91
C ASN A 366 -9.24 8.09 -8.59
N GLU A 367 -9.66 6.84 -8.45
CA GLU A 367 -10.33 6.40 -7.23
C GLU A 367 -9.99 4.99 -6.78
N VAL A 368 -10.16 4.76 -5.47
CA VAL A 368 -9.87 3.48 -4.81
C VAL A 368 -11.17 2.79 -4.46
N ARG A 369 -11.22 1.48 -4.70
CA ARG A 369 -12.34 0.60 -4.31
C ARG A 369 -11.79 -0.72 -3.80
N PHE A 370 -12.62 -1.45 -3.06
CA PHE A 370 -12.30 -2.81 -2.64
C PHE A 370 -13.15 -3.79 -3.44
N VAL A 371 -12.57 -4.94 -3.75
CA VAL A 371 -13.34 -6.06 -4.29
C VAL A 371 -14.29 -6.53 -3.21
N ARG A 372 -15.59 -6.56 -3.51
CA ARG A 372 -16.59 -7.23 -2.68
C ARG A 372 -16.64 -8.72 -3.03
N ALA A 373 -16.67 -9.03 -4.32
CA ALA A 373 -16.71 -10.40 -4.83
C ALA A 373 -16.24 -10.46 -6.29
N ARG A 374 -15.74 -11.64 -6.68
CA ARG A 374 -15.39 -12.00 -8.06
C ARG A 374 -16.38 -13.04 -8.58
N ALA A 375 -16.81 -12.92 -9.84
CA ALA A 375 -17.70 -13.92 -10.42
C ALA A 375 -16.99 -15.27 -10.58
N ARG A 376 -17.52 -16.33 -9.97
CA ARG A 376 -16.99 -17.70 -10.12
C ARG A 376 -17.04 -18.21 -11.56
N SER A 377 -18.11 -17.86 -12.29
CA SER A 377 -18.30 -18.26 -13.69
C SER A 377 -17.50 -17.42 -14.69
N ASN A 378 -16.99 -16.26 -14.26
CA ASN A 378 -16.22 -15.35 -15.10
C ASN A 378 -15.26 -14.48 -14.27
N ALA A 379 -14.00 -14.88 -14.24
CA ALA A 379 -12.93 -14.18 -13.52
C ALA A 379 -12.60 -12.78 -14.07
N THR A 380 -13.29 -12.29 -15.10
CA THR A 380 -13.16 -10.91 -15.58
C THR A 380 -14.17 -9.95 -14.95
N VAL A 381 -15.13 -10.42 -14.16
CA VAL A 381 -16.20 -9.58 -13.60
C VAL A 381 -16.05 -9.48 -12.08
N LEU A 382 -16.01 -8.25 -11.58
CA LEU A 382 -15.89 -7.95 -10.15
C LEU A 382 -17.05 -7.06 -9.70
N SER A 383 -17.58 -7.33 -8.51
CA SER A 383 -18.40 -6.37 -7.77
C SER A 383 -17.55 -5.63 -6.75
N LEU A 384 -17.82 -4.35 -6.56
CA LEU A 384 -17.11 -3.43 -5.68
C LEU A 384 -17.81 -3.29 -4.33
N ASP A 385 -17.05 -2.87 -3.32
CA ASP A 385 -17.55 -2.58 -1.98
C ASP A 385 -18.56 -1.42 -1.96
N ARG A 386 -18.43 -0.50 -2.91
CA ARG A 386 -19.31 0.66 -3.11
C ARG A 386 -19.25 1.15 -4.57
N PRO A 387 -20.27 1.89 -5.05
CA PRO A 387 -20.29 2.43 -6.41
C PRO A 387 -19.08 3.31 -6.75
N LEU A 388 -18.67 3.33 -8.02
CA LEU A 388 -17.73 4.31 -8.56
C LEU A 388 -18.31 5.73 -8.50
N ASN A 389 -17.49 6.73 -8.21
CA ASN A 389 -17.93 8.13 -8.16
C ASN A 389 -17.83 8.77 -9.55
N PHE A 390 -16.90 8.29 -10.37
CA PHE A 390 -16.60 8.86 -11.68
C PHE A 390 -16.81 7.82 -12.77
N ARG A 391 -16.90 8.32 -14.00
CA ARG A 391 -16.91 7.46 -15.18
C ARG A 391 -15.48 7.06 -15.52
N HIS A 392 -15.26 5.77 -15.71
CA HIS A 392 -14.01 5.22 -16.23
C HIS A 392 -14.26 4.63 -17.62
N TYR A 393 -13.69 5.28 -18.63
CA TYR A 393 -13.91 4.94 -20.03
C TYR A 393 -13.30 3.58 -20.38
N GLY A 394 -14.06 2.74 -21.08
CA GLY A 394 -13.65 1.40 -21.50
C GLY A 394 -14.07 1.12 -22.94
N GLY A 395 -13.78 2.04 -23.86
CA GLY A 395 -14.21 1.99 -25.26
C GLY A 395 -13.09 1.60 -26.23
N HIS A 396 -13.29 1.84 -27.52
CA HIS A 396 -12.34 1.45 -28.58
C HIS A 396 -11.08 2.33 -28.59
N GLU A 397 -11.21 3.61 -28.27
CA GLU A 397 -10.15 4.60 -28.34
C GLU A 397 -9.18 4.50 -27.16
N TYR A 398 -9.73 4.19 -25.98
CA TYR A 398 -9.00 4.10 -24.74
C TYR A 398 -9.78 3.24 -23.74
N GLN A 399 -9.05 2.55 -22.87
CA GLN A 399 -9.60 1.72 -21.83
C GLN A 399 -8.83 1.99 -20.54
N SER A 400 -9.51 2.59 -19.56
CA SER A 400 -8.94 2.94 -18.27
C SER A 400 -8.35 1.72 -17.59
N GLU A 401 -7.15 1.91 -17.06
CA GLU A 401 -6.44 0.91 -16.28
C GLU A 401 -7.08 0.72 -14.89
N VAL A 402 -7.07 -0.53 -14.43
CA VAL A 402 -7.46 -0.94 -13.08
C VAL A 402 -6.29 -1.74 -12.50
N ALA A 403 -5.80 -1.34 -11.34
CA ALA A 403 -4.60 -1.92 -10.73
C ALA A 403 -4.87 -2.44 -9.31
N LEU A 404 -4.37 -3.63 -9.01
CA LEU A 404 -4.39 -4.22 -7.68
C LEU A 404 -3.21 -3.68 -6.87
N VAL A 405 -3.48 -3.11 -5.69
CA VAL A 405 -2.41 -2.63 -4.77
C VAL A 405 -2.23 -3.48 -3.52
N THR A 406 -3.19 -4.34 -3.16
CA THR A 406 -3.05 -5.27 -2.02
C THR A 406 -1.93 -6.28 -2.23
N ARG A 407 -1.08 -6.46 -1.21
CA ARG A 407 0.02 -7.42 -1.16
C ARG A 407 0.10 -8.03 0.24
N SER A 408 0.62 -9.25 0.38
CA SER A 408 0.71 -9.92 1.68
C SER A 408 1.84 -9.35 2.55
N ILE A 409 2.93 -8.88 1.95
CA ILE A 409 4.00 -8.17 2.67
C ILE A 409 3.82 -6.66 2.50
N LEU A 410 3.72 -5.93 3.61
CA LEU A 410 3.55 -4.49 3.67
C LEU A 410 4.72 -3.82 4.39
N LEU A 411 5.41 -2.92 3.70
CA LEU A 411 6.35 -1.95 4.27
C LEU A 411 5.62 -0.62 4.44
N ARG A 412 5.53 -0.10 5.67
CA ARG A 412 4.74 1.10 5.96
C ARG A 412 5.55 2.15 6.73
N GLY A 413 5.41 3.41 6.32
CA GLY A 413 5.93 4.57 7.03
C GLY A 413 4.84 5.61 7.32
N GLY A 414 5.25 6.80 7.79
CA GLY A 414 4.34 7.92 8.04
C GLY A 414 3.22 7.57 9.02
N LEU A 415 3.60 6.90 10.11
CA LEU A 415 2.68 6.33 11.09
C LEU A 415 2.05 7.42 11.97
N THR A 416 2.79 8.47 12.30
CA THR A 416 2.27 9.60 13.07
C THR A 416 1.72 10.69 12.14
N ALA A 417 0.78 11.49 12.63
CA ALA A 417 0.24 12.62 11.89
C ALA A 417 1.34 13.64 11.54
N SER A 418 2.28 13.88 12.46
CA SER A 418 3.46 14.70 12.24
C SER A 418 4.33 14.18 11.10
N ALA A 419 4.64 12.88 11.10
CA ALA A 419 5.42 12.26 10.03
C ALA A 419 4.68 12.33 8.68
N HIS A 420 3.37 12.07 8.66
CA HIS A 420 2.56 12.16 7.44
C HIS A 420 2.55 13.57 6.85
N LEU A 421 2.25 14.58 7.66
CA LEU A 421 2.23 15.98 7.23
C LEU A 421 3.60 16.48 6.77
N ALA A 422 4.66 15.99 7.40
CA ALA A 422 6.03 16.31 7.01
C ALA A 422 6.51 15.54 5.76
N GLY A 423 5.72 14.61 5.22
CA GLY A 423 6.13 13.72 4.14
C GLY A 423 7.28 12.79 4.52
N TYR A 424 7.32 12.36 5.78
CA TYR A 424 8.38 11.54 6.36
C TYR A 424 7.93 10.08 6.48
N GLY A 425 8.33 9.27 5.51
CA GLY A 425 8.12 7.83 5.48
C GLY A 425 9.41 7.05 5.71
N GLY A 426 9.25 5.74 5.84
CA GLY A 426 10.40 4.82 5.78
C GLY A 426 10.97 4.77 4.36
N HIS A 427 12.18 4.27 4.21
CA HIS A 427 12.78 4.04 2.89
C HIS A 427 13.42 2.65 2.81
N THR A 428 13.75 2.22 1.61
CA THR A 428 14.55 1.01 1.42
C THR A 428 15.63 1.26 0.40
N TRP A 429 16.78 0.59 0.57
CA TRP A 429 17.83 0.59 -0.44
C TRP A 429 18.71 -0.64 -0.33
N ALA A 430 19.29 -1.01 -1.46
CA ALA A 430 20.38 -1.97 -1.54
C ALA A 430 21.60 -1.32 -2.19
N VAL A 431 22.73 -1.42 -1.51
CA VAL A 431 24.00 -0.81 -1.93
C VAL A 431 25.14 -1.79 -2.00
N GLY A 432 25.97 -1.62 -3.03
CA GLY A 432 27.18 -2.39 -3.24
C GLY A 432 27.00 -3.54 -4.21
N ARG A 433 28.12 -3.91 -4.86
CA ARG A 433 28.16 -4.87 -5.99
C ARG A 433 27.74 -6.29 -5.64
N ARG A 434 27.66 -6.63 -4.34
CA ARG A 434 27.38 -7.98 -3.84
C ARG A 434 26.06 -8.06 -3.07
N ALA A 435 25.34 -6.95 -2.92
CA ALA A 435 24.05 -6.96 -2.26
C ALA A 435 23.01 -7.70 -3.12
N THR A 436 22.11 -8.42 -2.46
CA THR A 436 20.95 -9.06 -3.08
C THR A 436 19.68 -8.43 -2.52
N TYR A 437 18.81 -8.01 -3.43
CA TYR A 437 17.60 -7.24 -3.21
C TYR A 437 16.52 -7.75 -4.15
N ARG A 438 15.74 -8.72 -3.65
CA ARG A 438 14.74 -9.46 -4.41
C ARG A 438 13.41 -9.37 -3.70
N MET A 439 12.47 -8.68 -4.33
CA MET A 439 11.12 -8.53 -3.79
C MET A 439 10.09 -8.98 -4.81
N VAL A 440 9.18 -9.83 -4.34
CA VAL A 440 7.98 -10.23 -5.07
C VAL A 440 6.77 -9.98 -4.20
N GLY A 441 5.73 -9.32 -4.72
CA GLY A 441 4.48 -9.20 -3.98
C GLY A 441 4.63 -8.40 -2.68
N VAL A 442 5.45 -7.33 -2.68
CA VAL A 442 5.65 -6.43 -1.53
C VAL A 442 5.00 -5.08 -1.82
N ARG A 443 4.22 -4.54 -0.89
CA ARG A 443 3.66 -3.18 -0.95
C ARG A 443 4.49 -2.24 -0.09
N ALA A 444 4.90 -1.11 -0.64
CA ALA A 444 5.39 0.04 0.12
C ALA A 444 4.27 1.09 0.21
N HIS A 445 3.86 1.46 1.42
CA HIS A 445 2.79 2.44 1.67
C HIS A 445 3.29 3.59 2.54
N ARG A 446 3.09 4.85 2.10
CA ARG A 446 3.58 6.03 2.84
C ARG A 446 5.08 5.94 3.14
N MET A 447 5.82 5.44 2.15
CA MET A 447 7.27 5.35 2.15
C MET A 447 7.87 6.50 1.34
N GLY A 448 9.18 6.62 1.38
CA GLY A 448 9.94 7.76 0.84
C GLY A 448 9.95 8.95 1.80
N GLN A 449 10.85 9.91 1.58
CA GLN A 449 10.88 11.17 2.32
C GLN A 449 10.86 12.33 1.34
N ARG A 450 9.83 13.17 1.45
CA ARG A 450 9.57 14.28 0.51
C ARG A 450 10.80 15.17 0.35
N ASN A 451 11.27 15.32 -0.89
CA ASN A 451 12.41 16.18 -1.23
C ASN A 451 13.69 15.84 -0.44
N VAL A 452 13.92 14.55 -0.15
CA VAL A 452 15.17 14.08 0.48
C VAL A 452 15.81 13.02 -0.41
N MET A 453 17.05 13.31 -0.82
CA MET A 453 17.83 12.46 -1.72
C MET A 453 17.98 11.03 -1.17
N ALA A 454 17.86 10.03 -2.04
CA ALA A 454 18.05 8.61 -1.74
C ALA A 454 17.10 8.00 -0.69
N ARG A 455 16.04 8.71 -0.25
CA ARG A 455 15.04 8.20 0.68
C ARG A 455 13.77 7.79 -0.07
N TYR A 456 13.79 6.62 -0.69
CA TYR A 456 12.74 6.16 -1.61
C TYR A 456 12.08 4.84 -1.15
N PRO A 457 10.85 4.54 -1.59
CA PRO A 457 10.16 3.29 -1.27
C PRO A 457 10.94 2.05 -1.69
N PHE A 458 11.46 2.01 -2.93
CA PHE A 458 12.34 0.97 -3.45
C PHE A 458 13.51 1.60 -4.20
N HIS A 459 14.74 1.24 -3.84
CA HIS A 459 15.95 1.88 -4.37
C HIS A 459 17.08 0.88 -4.60
N PHE A 460 17.40 0.60 -5.86
CA PHE A 460 18.70 0.01 -6.21
C PHE A 460 19.74 1.12 -6.27
N HIS A 461 20.72 1.10 -5.37
CA HIS A 461 21.63 2.22 -5.20
C HIS A 461 23.08 1.80 -5.39
N MET A 462 23.73 2.29 -6.45
CA MET A 462 25.16 2.11 -6.70
C MET A 462 25.60 0.63 -6.65
N MET A 463 24.77 -0.27 -7.19
CA MET A 463 25.13 -1.69 -7.32
C MET A 463 26.02 -1.94 -8.54
N TYR A 464 26.13 -0.96 -9.45
CA TYR A 464 26.86 -1.07 -10.71
C TYR A 464 26.40 -2.31 -11.50
N GLU A 465 27.34 -3.20 -11.85
CA GLU A 465 27.06 -4.48 -12.50
C GLU A 465 26.43 -5.55 -11.59
N GLY A 466 26.32 -5.25 -10.29
CA GLY A 466 25.69 -6.13 -9.30
C GLY A 466 24.18 -6.23 -9.42
N GLY A 467 23.51 -5.50 -10.34
CA GLY A 467 22.07 -5.60 -10.52
C GLY A 467 21.58 -6.91 -11.17
N ILE A 468 22.49 -7.73 -11.73
CA ILE A 468 22.13 -9.05 -12.25
C ILE A 468 21.53 -9.94 -11.14
N GLY A 469 20.36 -10.54 -11.43
CA GLY A 469 19.64 -11.37 -10.45
C GLY A 469 18.84 -10.58 -9.40
N ASN A 470 18.92 -9.26 -9.39
CA ASN A 470 18.16 -8.39 -8.51
C ASN A 470 16.88 -7.90 -9.19
N TYR A 471 15.77 -7.91 -8.43
CA TYR A 471 14.46 -7.65 -9.01
C TYR A 471 13.43 -7.10 -8.05
N LEU A 472 12.52 -6.31 -8.62
CA LEU A 472 11.26 -5.88 -8.02
C LEU A 472 10.14 -6.34 -8.94
N GLN A 473 9.35 -7.32 -8.48
CA GLN A 473 8.32 -7.93 -9.29
C GLN A 473 6.98 -7.97 -8.57
N GLN A 474 5.89 -7.63 -9.24
CA GLN A 474 4.57 -7.66 -8.61
C GLN A 474 4.51 -6.84 -7.31
N CYS A 475 5.39 -5.86 -7.13
CA CYS A 475 5.36 -4.97 -5.98
C CYS A 475 4.32 -3.87 -6.20
N ALA A 476 3.97 -3.17 -5.12
CA ALA A 476 3.14 -1.98 -5.18
C ALA A 476 3.78 -0.83 -4.41
N VAL A 477 3.66 0.40 -4.91
CA VAL A 477 3.95 1.63 -4.16
C VAL A 477 2.65 2.44 -4.07
N THR A 478 2.27 2.86 -2.87
CA THR A 478 1.05 3.66 -2.67
C THR A 478 1.29 4.82 -1.72
N ASN A 479 0.76 6.00 -2.07
CA ASN A 479 0.85 7.21 -1.24
C ASN A 479 2.31 7.54 -0.88
N SER A 480 3.22 7.46 -1.85
CA SER A 480 4.64 7.73 -1.63
C SER A 480 4.89 9.22 -1.46
N TYR A 481 5.71 9.56 -0.47
CA TYR A 481 6.12 10.95 -0.26
C TYR A 481 7.21 11.40 -1.22
N PHE A 482 7.98 10.46 -1.81
CA PHE A 482 8.99 10.78 -2.82
C PHE A 482 9.44 9.54 -3.61
N ARG A 483 9.31 9.58 -4.94
CA ARG A 483 9.57 8.50 -5.92
C ARG A 483 8.69 7.26 -5.73
N GLY A 484 8.91 6.24 -6.58
CA GLY A 484 8.36 4.91 -6.38
C GLY A 484 9.42 3.83 -6.47
N TYR A 485 9.94 3.61 -7.68
CA TYR A 485 10.94 2.61 -8.03
C TYR A 485 12.16 3.33 -8.59
N THR A 486 13.24 3.37 -7.83
CA THR A 486 14.46 4.08 -8.21
C THR A 486 15.58 3.10 -8.57
N ILE A 487 16.23 3.35 -9.70
CA ILE A 487 17.49 2.72 -10.10
C ILE A 487 18.52 3.84 -10.20
N HIS A 488 19.58 3.75 -9.41
CA HIS A 488 20.65 4.74 -9.35
C HIS A 488 21.99 4.02 -9.47
N GLY A 489 22.79 4.39 -10.47
CA GLY A 489 24.14 3.85 -10.69
C GLY A 489 24.18 2.33 -10.77
N THR A 490 23.11 1.73 -11.29
CA THR A 490 22.87 0.29 -11.26
C THR A 490 22.39 -0.22 -12.62
N ASN A 491 22.97 -1.35 -13.05
CA ASN A 491 22.77 -1.96 -14.35
C ASN A 491 22.16 -3.35 -14.23
N ARG A 492 21.45 -3.81 -15.28
CA ARG A 492 20.97 -5.20 -15.41
C ARG A 492 19.94 -5.66 -14.36
N THR A 493 19.19 -4.74 -13.77
CA THR A 493 18.08 -5.08 -12.86
C THR A 493 16.79 -5.42 -13.61
N LEU A 494 15.87 -6.13 -12.94
CA LEU A 494 14.52 -6.41 -13.44
C LEU A 494 13.45 -5.71 -12.58
N VAL A 495 12.75 -4.74 -13.16
CA VAL A 495 11.60 -4.04 -12.57
C VAL A 495 10.37 -4.35 -13.41
N ARG A 496 9.53 -5.27 -12.94
CA ARG A 496 8.46 -5.84 -13.76
C ARG A 496 7.12 -6.00 -13.04
N LYS A 497 6.01 -5.80 -13.75
CA LYS A 497 4.66 -6.07 -13.21
C LYS A 497 4.39 -5.31 -11.91
N ASN A 498 4.93 -4.11 -11.77
CA ASN A 498 4.75 -3.31 -10.56
C ASN A 498 3.63 -2.28 -10.73
N VAL A 499 3.05 -1.86 -9.61
CA VAL A 499 2.00 -0.84 -9.57
C VAL A 499 2.49 0.33 -8.71
N ALA A 500 2.41 1.54 -9.21
CA ALA A 500 2.62 2.74 -8.44
C ALA A 500 1.36 3.60 -8.47
N TYR A 501 0.86 3.99 -7.30
CA TYR A 501 -0.30 4.87 -7.17
C TYR A 501 -0.04 6.01 -6.19
N ASN A 502 -0.40 7.23 -6.57
CA ASN A 502 -0.29 8.42 -5.73
C ASN A 502 1.14 8.61 -5.21
N THR A 503 2.07 8.83 -6.12
CA THR A 503 3.50 9.02 -5.85
C THR A 503 3.87 10.49 -6.06
N THR A 504 4.85 11.01 -5.32
CA THR A 504 5.36 12.38 -5.50
C THR A 504 6.72 12.34 -6.21
N GLY A 505 6.93 13.18 -7.22
CA GLY A 505 8.11 13.17 -8.08
C GLY A 505 8.08 12.04 -9.11
N HIS A 506 9.11 11.95 -9.96
CA HIS A 506 9.25 10.85 -10.93
C HIS A 506 9.10 9.47 -10.27
N THR A 507 8.29 8.60 -10.87
CA THR A 507 7.83 7.38 -10.21
C THR A 507 8.73 6.18 -10.46
N TYR A 508 8.90 5.79 -11.73
CA TYR A 508 9.94 4.85 -12.17
C TYR A 508 11.11 5.72 -12.65
N TYR A 509 12.16 5.78 -11.84
CA TYR A 509 13.17 6.84 -11.91
C TYR A 509 14.57 6.26 -12.12
N LEU A 510 15.21 6.61 -13.24
CA LEU A 510 16.64 6.44 -13.46
C LEU A 510 17.34 7.75 -13.06
N GLU A 511 18.25 7.69 -12.08
CA GLU A 511 18.72 8.89 -11.38
C GLU A 511 19.74 9.70 -12.18
N ASP A 512 20.82 9.07 -12.65
CA ASP A 512 22.00 9.79 -13.14
C ASP A 512 22.30 9.59 -14.63
N GLY A 513 21.57 8.71 -15.34
CA GLY A 513 21.80 8.43 -16.77
C GLY A 513 22.91 7.41 -17.03
N ALA A 514 23.57 6.91 -15.99
CA ALA A 514 24.55 5.81 -16.10
C ALA A 514 23.90 4.42 -16.03
N GLU A 515 22.61 4.34 -15.71
CA GLU A 515 21.86 3.10 -15.54
C GLU A 515 21.53 2.47 -16.90
N MET A 516 22.10 1.30 -17.18
CA MET A 516 21.99 0.63 -18.48
C MET A 516 21.57 -0.83 -18.34
N LEU A 517 20.99 -1.36 -19.41
CA LEU A 517 20.59 -2.76 -19.59
C LEU A 517 19.59 -3.24 -18.53
N ASN A 518 18.91 -2.32 -17.85
CA ASN A 518 17.82 -2.63 -16.96
C ASN A 518 16.58 -3.01 -17.78
N THR A 519 15.76 -3.90 -17.24
CA THR A 519 14.49 -4.30 -17.84
C THR A 519 13.36 -3.70 -17.02
N ILE A 520 12.61 -2.77 -17.62
CA ILE A 520 11.47 -2.07 -17.03
C ILE A 520 10.24 -2.44 -17.86
N GLU A 521 9.47 -3.43 -17.41
CA GLU A 521 8.37 -3.96 -18.23
C GLU A 521 7.05 -4.25 -17.50
N PHE A 522 5.94 -4.00 -18.19
CA PHE A 522 4.59 -4.27 -17.70
C PHE A 522 4.27 -3.62 -16.35
N ASN A 523 4.89 -2.48 -16.05
CA ASN A 523 4.61 -1.69 -14.87
C ASN A 523 3.54 -0.64 -15.16
N ILE A 524 2.89 -0.15 -14.11
CA ILE A 524 1.93 0.95 -14.21
C ILE A 524 2.22 2.06 -13.19
N ALA A 525 2.06 3.32 -13.60
CA ALA A 525 2.03 4.50 -12.74
C ALA A 525 0.66 5.19 -12.86
N ILE A 526 -0.02 5.44 -11.74
CA ILE A 526 -1.31 6.14 -11.68
C ILE A 526 -1.20 7.28 -10.67
N LYS A 527 -1.64 8.49 -11.04
CA LYS A 527 -1.63 9.68 -10.18
C LYS A 527 -0.21 10.03 -9.69
N VAL A 528 0.56 10.66 -10.56
CA VAL A 528 1.92 11.15 -10.23
C VAL A 528 1.82 12.63 -9.88
N ASN A 529 2.27 12.99 -8.69
CA ASN A 529 2.22 14.35 -8.17
C ASN A 529 3.54 15.07 -8.44
N ILE A 530 3.43 16.27 -8.99
CA ILE A 530 4.55 17.17 -9.24
C ILE A 530 5.07 17.73 -7.91
N LEU A 531 6.39 17.91 -7.80
CA LEU A 531 7.00 18.62 -6.67
C LEU A 531 7.18 20.09 -7.06
N GLY A 532 6.60 21.00 -6.27
CA GLY A 532 6.64 22.42 -6.58
C GLY A 532 5.63 22.82 -7.67
N ASP A 533 5.91 23.94 -8.33
CA ASP A 533 5.06 24.47 -9.39
C ASP A 533 5.24 23.68 -10.69
N PRO A 534 4.16 23.18 -11.33
CA PRO A 534 4.25 22.49 -12.60
C PRO A 534 4.92 23.35 -13.68
N ALA A 535 5.86 22.75 -14.42
CA ALA A 535 6.46 23.41 -15.58
C ALA A 535 5.37 23.80 -16.61
N SER A 536 5.27 25.07 -16.99
CA SER A 536 4.26 25.52 -17.98
C SER A 536 4.70 25.14 -19.41
N GLY A 537 4.00 24.20 -20.03
CA GLY A 537 4.23 23.77 -21.42
C GLY A 537 3.37 24.48 -22.46
N GLY A 538 3.05 25.77 -22.28
CA GLY A 538 2.14 26.49 -23.18
C GLY A 538 2.73 26.81 -24.57
N ALA A 539 4.06 26.78 -24.71
CA ALA A 539 4.80 27.08 -25.93
C ALA A 539 6.00 26.12 -26.11
N GLN A 540 6.74 26.24 -27.22
CA GLN A 540 8.04 25.56 -27.39
C GLN A 540 9.16 26.18 -26.54
N ASP A 541 8.90 27.34 -25.92
CA ASP A 541 9.78 27.98 -24.96
C ASP A 541 9.62 27.26 -23.61
N GLY A 542 10.58 26.38 -23.27
CA GLY A 542 10.59 25.68 -21.99
C GLY A 542 10.81 26.63 -20.80
N GLU A 543 10.58 26.13 -19.58
CA GLU A 543 10.87 26.85 -18.35
C GLU A 543 12.19 26.36 -17.73
N THR A 544 12.94 27.31 -17.14
CA THR A 544 14.16 27.01 -16.40
C THR A 544 13.84 26.94 -14.92
N PHE A 545 14.20 25.83 -14.28
CA PHE A 545 14.13 25.64 -12.84
C PHE A 545 15.54 25.40 -12.29
N ASP A 546 15.88 26.08 -11.20
CA ASP A 546 17.15 25.95 -10.50
C ASP A 546 17.00 25.05 -9.27
N GLU A 547 18.08 24.37 -8.89
CA GLU A 547 18.12 23.56 -7.67
C GLU A 547 18.02 24.44 -6.42
N SER A 548 17.19 24.03 -5.46
CA SER A 548 17.01 24.72 -4.16
C SER A 548 16.74 23.72 -3.03
N ASP A 549 16.68 24.23 -1.79
CA ASP A 549 16.32 23.42 -0.60
C ASP A 549 14.89 22.84 -0.70
N GLU A 550 14.00 23.46 -1.47
CA GLU A 550 12.62 23.01 -1.73
C GLU A 550 12.49 22.14 -2.99
N ALA A 551 13.51 22.14 -3.86
CA ALA A 551 13.55 21.40 -5.11
C ALA A 551 14.98 20.88 -5.39
N ILE A 552 15.37 19.81 -4.70
CA ILE A 552 16.73 19.21 -4.83
C ILE A 552 16.99 18.56 -6.21
N LEU A 553 15.92 18.40 -6.98
CA LEU A 553 15.93 17.89 -8.34
C LEU A 553 14.90 18.69 -9.16
N PRO A 554 15.36 19.75 -9.88
CA PRO A 554 14.47 20.62 -10.66
C PRO A 554 13.59 19.90 -11.68
N ALA A 555 14.02 18.73 -12.16
CA ALA A 555 13.23 17.89 -13.05
C ALA A 555 11.86 17.47 -12.46
N ASP A 556 11.70 17.49 -11.13
CA ASP A 556 10.43 17.14 -10.48
C ASP A 556 9.29 18.13 -10.70
N HIS A 557 9.58 19.34 -11.17
CA HIS A 557 8.58 20.26 -11.70
C HIS A 557 7.89 19.71 -12.96
N ALA A 558 8.53 18.73 -13.62
CA ALA A 558 8.01 17.93 -14.71
C ALA A 558 7.92 16.44 -14.36
N ALA A 559 7.54 16.12 -13.10
CA ALA A 559 7.43 14.75 -12.61
C ALA A 559 6.62 13.85 -13.55
N SER A 560 7.10 12.63 -13.74
CA SER A 560 6.54 11.70 -14.72
C SER A 560 6.38 10.28 -14.18
N GLY A 561 5.50 9.51 -14.83
CA GLY A 561 5.35 8.08 -14.56
C GLY A 561 6.69 7.35 -14.74
N PHE A 562 7.32 7.57 -15.89
CA PHE A 562 8.61 6.97 -16.23
C PHE A 562 9.60 8.06 -16.62
N TYR A 563 10.63 8.25 -15.80
CA TYR A 563 11.76 9.13 -16.09
C TYR A 563 12.97 8.27 -16.42
N LEU A 564 13.32 8.26 -17.71
CA LEU A 564 14.26 7.33 -18.31
C LEU A 564 15.42 8.13 -18.89
N SER A 565 16.39 8.45 -18.03
CA SER A 565 17.58 9.24 -18.33
C SER A 565 18.57 8.57 -19.28
N ASN A 566 18.34 7.31 -19.63
CA ASN A 566 19.16 6.56 -20.57
C ASN A 566 18.30 5.57 -21.36
N ALA A 567 18.38 5.65 -22.70
CA ALA A 567 17.61 4.82 -23.61
C ALA A 567 18.19 3.39 -23.79
N HIS A 568 19.40 3.13 -23.31
CA HIS A 568 20.04 1.81 -23.35
C HIS A 568 19.47 0.86 -22.29
N ASN A 569 18.15 0.77 -22.21
CA ASN A 569 17.36 -0.06 -21.30
C ASN A 569 16.20 -0.70 -22.06
N TRP A 570 15.68 -1.82 -21.55
CA TRP A 570 14.52 -2.49 -22.13
C TRP A 570 13.23 -1.96 -21.50
N VAL A 571 12.46 -1.17 -22.24
CA VAL A 571 11.20 -0.57 -21.77
C VAL A 571 10.03 -1.13 -22.58
N ARG A 572 9.16 -1.94 -21.95
CA ARG A 572 8.15 -2.74 -22.68
C ARG A 572 6.82 -2.82 -21.96
N GLY A 573 5.71 -2.56 -22.65
CA GLY A 573 4.36 -2.84 -22.13
C GLY A 573 3.96 -2.09 -20.86
N ASN A 574 4.67 -1.03 -20.48
CA ASN A 574 4.33 -0.20 -19.33
C ASN A 574 3.13 0.72 -19.65
N ALA A 575 2.42 1.18 -18.64
CA ALA A 575 1.31 2.13 -18.74
C ALA A 575 1.50 3.29 -17.74
N ALA A 576 1.07 4.50 -18.11
CA ALA A 576 1.14 5.67 -17.25
C ALA A 576 -0.15 6.49 -17.38
N SER A 577 -0.70 6.88 -16.23
CA SER A 577 -1.83 7.80 -16.11
C SER A 577 -1.48 8.85 -15.07
N GLY A 578 -1.21 10.07 -15.52
CA GLY A 578 -0.93 11.21 -14.66
C GLY A 578 0.50 11.72 -14.66
N GLY A 579 0.74 12.76 -13.86
CA GLY A 579 1.99 13.53 -13.84
C GLY A 579 2.00 14.65 -14.88
N TRP A 580 3.13 15.34 -14.98
CA TRP A 580 3.36 16.30 -16.06
C TRP A 580 3.46 15.58 -17.42
N ALA A 581 4.11 14.41 -17.42
CA ALA A 581 4.14 13.49 -18.56
C ALA A 581 4.04 12.04 -18.09
N GLY A 582 3.50 11.16 -18.95
CA GLY A 582 3.55 9.71 -18.71
C GLY A 582 4.99 9.18 -18.79
N TYR A 583 5.74 9.62 -19.79
CA TYR A 583 7.12 9.24 -20.05
C TYR A 583 7.98 10.47 -20.34
N SER A 584 9.17 10.51 -19.74
CA SER A 584 10.21 11.51 -19.99
C SER A 584 11.50 10.77 -20.37
N PHE A 585 12.04 11.10 -21.54
CA PHE A 585 13.32 10.61 -22.03
C PHE A 585 14.27 11.80 -22.21
N PRO A 586 14.82 12.35 -21.11
CA PRO A 586 15.78 13.43 -21.24
C PRO A 586 17.05 12.89 -21.90
N VAL A 587 17.62 13.70 -22.80
CA VAL A 587 18.90 13.41 -23.46
C VAL A 587 19.96 14.22 -22.75
N PHE A 588 20.96 13.55 -22.21
CA PHE A 588 22.08 14.19 -21.53
C PHE A 588 23.37 13.99 -22.32
N ASP A 589 24.20 15.04 -22.41
CA ASP A 589 25.52 14.96 -23.03
C ASP A 589 26.50 14.10 -22.21
N THR A 590 26.32 14.11 -20.88
CA THR A 590 27.06 13.29 -19.90
C THR A 590 26.10 12.80 -18.84
N SER A 591 26.48 11.74 -18.13
CA SER A 591 25.71 11.35 -16.94
C SER A 591 25.69 12.51 -15.91
N LEU A 592 24.79 12.46 -14.94
CA LEU A 592 24.61 13.49 -13.92
C LEU A 592 25.25 13.08 -12.59
N LYS A 593 25.35 14.07 -11.69
CA LYS A 593 25.71 13.92 -10.27
C LYS A 593 26.86 12.92 -10.01
N LEU A 594 26.60 11.81 -9.30
CA LEU A 594 27.63 10.87 -8.87
C LEU A 594 28.26 10.13 -10.06
N SER A 595 27.55 10.08 -11.18
CA SER A 595 27.99 9.42 -12.39
C SER A 595 28.56 10.38 -13.44
N ALA A 596 28.67 11.69 -13.18
CA ALA A 596 29.04 12.70 -14.17
C ALA A 596 30.40 12.52 -14.88
N HIS A 597 31.24 11.65 -14.34
CA HIS A 597 32.51 11.24 -14.95
C HIS A 597 32.35 10.18 -16.06
N LEU A 598 31.14 9.66 -16.28
CA LEU A 598 30.82 8.64 -17.28
C LEU A 598 30.10 9.26 -18.49
N GLY A 599 30.51 8.85 -19.69
CA GLY A 599 29.76 9.15 -20.91
C GLY A 599 28.43 8.39 -20.93
N VAL A 600 27.38 9.02 -21.44
CA VAL A 600 26.11 8.33 -21.71
C VAL A 600 26.31 7.49 -22.96
N VAL A 601 25.79 6.25 -22.95
CA VAL A 601 25.71 5.46 -24.18
C VAL A 601 24.54 6.00 -24.98
N PRO A 602 24.76 6.55 -26.20
CA PRO A 602 23.72 7.17 -27.01
C PRO A 602 22.57 6.23 -27.37
#